data_AF-A0A3A9V606-F1
#
_entry.id   AF-A0A3A9V606-F1
#
_cell.length_a   1.000
_cell.length_b   1.000
_cell.length_c   1.000
_cell.angle_alpha   90.00
_cell.angle_beta   90.00
_cell.angle_gamma   90.00
#
_symmetry.space_group_name_H-M   'P 1'
#
loop_
_entity.id
_entity.type
_entity.pdbx_description
1 polymer ?
#
loop_
_entity_poly.entity_id
_entity_poly.type
_entity_poly.pdbx_seq_one_letter_code
_entity_poly.pdbx_strand_id
1 'polypeptide(L)'
;MKKSIYIIMIISSSIYGQLTGRVEYKEEGVTFNIPTNWVGQEVEEVFIMGSQKEAGLVAITAHPVRNLKELQDNMQLGLQEGGVTLRLKNNLKKLSDTSVEGMYEGVIDNQKVQGNAIGLLNSYGKGIVIFSLISPDLFSNRTLQIGREVANSVRFNTPQPSNNSSNGLNAAQVTKDLGGNKLIYSESYYSNTPGGGGYERSKEINLCPNGAFTYYGSSYLNFTDPNFDPYRKNGQSHGTWKFIDQNGSVYLNLNYRNGSKENLLVRYKDDKTFLDGGRYYLGDVTCY
;
A
#
# COMPACT_ATOMS: atom_id res chain seq x y z
N MET A 1 26.50 -8.12 -52.22
CA MET A 1 25.72 -8.77 -51.13
C MET A 1 26.18 -8.20 -49.79
N LYS A 2 25.46 -7.22 -49.23
CA LYS A 2 25.72 -6.71 -47.86
C LYS A 2 24.72 -7.38 -46.93
N LYS A 3 25.21 -8.19 -45.98
CA LYS A 3 24.40 -8.81 -44.92
C LYS A 3 24.04 -7.72 -43.90
N SER A 4 22.77 -7.35 -43.82
CA SER A 4 22.26 -6.54 -42.71
C SER A 4 22.10 -7.43 -41.49
N ILE A 5 22.87 -7.13 -40.44
CA ILE A 5 22.75 -7.75 -39.11
C ILE A 5 21.56 -7.07 -38.42
N TYR A 6 20.49 -7.82 -38.18
CA TYR A 6 19.41 -7.38 -37.29
C TYR A 6 19.87 -7.57 -35.85
N ILE A 7 20.16 -6.48 -35.16
CA ILE A 7 20.32 -6.46 -33.70
C ILE A 7 18.91 -6.47 -33.12
N ILE A 8 18.49 -7.62 -32.60
CA ILE A 8 17.29 -7.73 -31.75
C ILE A 8 17.68 -7.12 -30.40
N MET A 9 17.31 -5.87 -30.17
CA MET A 9 17.39 -5.22 -28.87
C MET A 9 16.28 -5.78 -27.99
N ILE A 10 16.60 -6.77 -27.17
CA ILE A 10 15.70 -7.28 -26.12
C ILE A 10 15.65 -6.21 -25.03
N ILE A 11 14.64 -5.35 -25.09
CA ILE A 11 14.32 -4.42 -24.01
C ILE A 11 13.74 -5.27 -22.88
N SER A 12 14.56 -5.58 -21.88
CA SER A 12 14.11 -6.19 -20.63
C SER A 12 13.37 -5.13 -19.82
N SER A 13 12.08 -4.94 -20.11
CA SER A 13 11.16 -4.24 -19.21
C SER A 13 10.96 -5.12 -17.97
N SER A 14 11.45 -4.65 -16.83
CA SER A 14 11.13 -5.25 -15.53
C SER A 14 9.64 -5.03 -15.26
N ILE A 15 8.82 -6.02 -15.59
CA ILE A 15 7.39 -6.04 -15.25
C ILE A 15 7.27 -6.40 -13.77
N TYR A 16 7.12 -5.40 -12.90
CA TYR A 16 6.40 -5.62 -11.64
C TYR A 16 5.00 -5.08 -11.90
N GLY A 17 4.08 -6.03 -12.07
CA GLY A 17 2.76 -5.82 -12.62
C GLY A 17 1.72 -5.64 -11.53
N GLN A 18 0.68 -4.88 -11.89
CA GLN A 18 -0.66 -5.01 -11.31
C GLN A 18 -0.91 -6.44 -10.82
N LEU A 19 -1.18 -6.57 -9.53
CA LEU A 19 -1.51 -7.87 -8.98
C LEU A 19 -2.89 -8.26 -9.52
N THR A 20 -3.03 -9.52 -9.88
CA THR A 20 -4.30 -10.14 -10.24
C THR A 20 -4.38 -11.48 -9.53
N GLY A 21 -5.60 -11.96 -9.29
CA GLY A 21 -5.79 -13.22 -8.58
C GLY A 21 -5.35 -13.13 -7.11
N ARG A 22 -4.61 -14.13 -6.65
CA ARG A 22 -4.31 -14.31 -5.22
C ARG A 22 -3.14 -13.44 -4.76
N VAL A 23 -3.34 -12.72 -3.66
CA VAL A 23 -2.35 -11.91 -2.95
C VAL A 23 -2.07 -12.53 -1.58
N GLU A 24 -0.80 -12.60 -1.20
CA GLU A 24 -0.36 -13.19 0.07
C GLU A 24 0.67 -12.30 0.77
N TYR A 25 0.31 -11.83 1.96
CA TYR A 25 1.19 -11.13 2.89
C TYR A 25 1.55 -12.06 4.05
N LYS A 26 2.62 -12.85 3.88
CA LYS A 26 3.04 -13.88 4.84
C LYS A 26 3.38 -13.32 6.22
N GLU A 27 4.03 -12.16 6.25
CA GLU A 27 4.45 -11.48 7.48
C GLU A 27 3.26 -10.89 8.25
N GLU A 28 2.17 -10.56 7.54
CA GLU A 28 0.92 -10.10 8.14
C GLU A 28 -0.09 -11.24 8.33
N GLY A 29 0.25 -12.45 7.89
CA GLY A 29 -0.60 -13.62 7.99
C GLY A 29 -1.93 -13.45 7.25
N VAL A 30 -1.97 -12.69 6.14
CA VAL A 30 -3.21 -12.44 5.40
C VAL A 30 -3.07 -12.84 3.93
N THR A 31 -4.12 -13.46 3.40
CA THR A 31 -4.26 -13.78 1.98
C THR A 31 -5.64 -13.35 1.52
N PHE A 32 -5.77 -12.85 0.30
CA PHE A 32 -7.05 -12.53 -0.33
C PHE A 32 -6.96 -12.66 -1.85
N ASN A 33 -8.09 -12.59 -2.54
CA ASN A 33 -8.17 -12.58 -3.99
C ASN A 33 -8.64 -11.22 -4.50
N ILE A 34 -7.98 -10.74 -5.54
CA ILE A 34 -8.41 -9.60 -6.35
C ILE A 34 -9.57 -10.08 -7.25
N PRO A 35 -10.69 -9.36 -7.32
CA PRO A 35 -11.83 -9.75 -8.14
C PRO A 35 -11.49 -9.88 -9.64
N THR A 36 -12.26 -10.66 -10.38
CA THR A 36 -12.04 -10.86 -11.83
C THR A 36 -12.16 -9.53 -12.58
N ASN A 37 -11.22 -9.24 -13.48
CA ASN A 37 -11.07 -7.96 -14.20
C ASN A 37 -10.68 -6.75 -13.33
N TRP A 38 -10.41 -6.96 -12.05
CA TRP A 38 -9.81 -5.95 -11.19
C TRP A 38 -8.31 -6.14 -11.12
N VAL A 39 -7.63 -5.07 -10.80
CA VAL A 39 -6.19 -5.02 -10.57
C VAL A 39 -5.94 -4.39 -9.21
N GLY A 40 -4.93 -4.90 -8.50
CA GLY A 40 -4.59 -4.46 -7.16
C GLY A 40 -3.15 -3.99 -7.03
N GLN A 41 -2.90 -3.11 -6.07
CA GLN A 41 -1.59 -2.57 -5.74
C GLN A 41 -1.53 -2.09 -4.29
N GLU A 42 -0.34 -1.91 -3.77
CA GLU A 42 -0.10 -1.38 -2.43
C GLU A 42 0.35 0.08 -2.48
N VAL A 43 -0.34 0.94 -1.73
CA VAL A 43 -0.11 2.39 -1.63
C VAL A 43 0.02 2.74 -0.15
N GLU A 44 1.24 3.09 0.26
CA GLU A 44 1.58 3.30 1.69
C GLU A 44 1.21 2.04 2.50
N GLU A 45 0.31 2.13 3.46
CA GLU A 45 -0.18 1.01 4.29
C GLU A 45 -1.55 0.47 3.82
N VAL A 46 -1.97 0.81 2.60
CA VAL A 46 -3.29 0.47 2.04
C VAL A 46 -3.13 -0.35 0.76
N PHE A 47 -3.87 -1.45 0.64
CA PHE A 47 -4.01 -2.17 -0.63
C PHE A 47 -5.21 -1.64 -1.40
N ILE A 48 -5.00 -1.11 -2.59
CA ILE A 48 -6.03 -0.49 -3.42
C ILE A 48 -6.26 -1.34 -4.66
N MET A 49 -7.52 -1.55 -5.00
CA MET A 49 -7.97 -2.23 -6.21
C MET A 49 -8.93 -1.35 -7.00
N GLY A 50 -8.86 -1.47 -8.32
CA GLY A 50 -9.78 -0.84 -9.26
C GLY A 50 -10.03 -1.71 -10.48
N SER A 51 -11.01 -1.35 -11.29
CA SER A 51 -11.35 -2.05 -12.53
C SER A 51 -11.50 -1.08 -13.69
N GLN A 52 -11.15 -1.53 -14.88
CA GLN A 52 -11.41 -0.78 -16.12
C GLN A 52 -12.80 -1.07 -16.70
N LYS A 53 -13.47 -2.13 -16.23
CA LYS A 53 -14.80 -2.54 -16.71
C LYS A 53 -15.92 -2.19 -15.74
N GLU A 54 -15.58 -1.91 -14.50
CA GLU A 54 -16.51 -1.62 -13.41
C GLU A 54 -16.02 -0.38 -12.66
N ALA A 55 -16.90 0.60 -12.47
CA ALA A 55 -16.56 1.79 -11.70
C ALA A 55 -16.48 1.45 -10.20
N GLY A 56 -15.62 2.18 -9.49
CA GLY A 56 -15.42 2.05 -8.05
C GLY A 56 -14.00 1.66 -7.66
N LEU A 57 -13.79 1.69 -6.35
CA LEU A 57 -12.53 1.46 -5.67
C LEU A 57 -12.76 0.45 -4.57
N VAL A 58 -11.84 -0.50 -4.40
CA VAL A 58 -11.77 -1.29 -3.16
C VAL A 58 -10.45 -1.00 -2.47
N ALA A 59 -10.49 -0.62 -1.20
CA ALA A 59 -9.31 -0.36 -0.39
C ALA A 59 -9.29 -1.29 0.82
N ILE A 60 -8.14 -1.88 1.13
CA ILE A 60 -7.91 -2.73 2.29
C ILE A 60 -6.87 -2.04 3.17
N THR A 61 -7.19 -1.84 4.44
CA THR A 61 -6.27 -1.32 5.45
C THR A 61 -6.21 -2.26 6.64
N ALA A 62 -5.04 -2.41 7.25
CA ALA A 62 -4.86 -3.21 8.45
C ALA A 62 -5.30 -2.42 9.70
N HIS A 63 -5.72 -3.13 10.75
CA HIS A 63 -6.02 -2.54 12.04
C HIS A 63 -5.55 -3.42 13.22
N PRO A 64 -5.15 -2.83 14.36
CA PRO A 64 -4.62 -3.57 15.51
C PRO A 64 -5.70 -4.07 16.50
N VAL A 65 -6.98 -3.90 16.16
CA VAL A 65 -8.12 -4.25 17.03
C VAL A 65 -8.19 -5.75 17.35
N ARG A 66 -8.56 -6.07 18.60
CA ARG A 66 -8.49 -7.44 19.14
C ARG A 66 -9.84 -8.13 19.31
N ASN A 67 -10.94 -7.39 19.33
CA ASN A 67 -12.27 -7.96 19.53
C ASN A 67 -13.35 -7.21 18.75
N LEU A 68 -14.53 -7.83 18.63
CA LEU A 68 -15.61 -7.33 17.78
C LEU A 68 -16.15 -6.00 18.26
N LYS A 69 -16.18 -5.79 19.58
CA LYS A 69 -16.65 -4.53 20.16
C LYS A 69 -15.73 -3.38 19.81
N GLU A 70 -14.42 -3.52 20.02
CA GLU A 70 -13.44 -2.52 19.60
C GLU A 70 -13.50 -2.25 18.09
N LEU A 71 -13.79 -3.28 17.28
CA LEU A 71 -13.88 -3.12 15.83
C LEU A 71 -15.11 -2.29 15.47
N GLN A 72 -16.23 -2.59 16.12
CA GLN A 72 -17.46 -1.81 15.98
C GLN A 72 -17.27 -0.37 16.43
N ASP A 73 -16.66 -0.15 17.59
CA ASP A 73 -16.39 1.18 18.13
C ASP A 73 -15.51 1.99 17.15
N ASN A 74 -14.43 1.40 16.62
CA ASN A 74 -13.56 2.05 15.65
C ASN A 74 -14.29 2.35 14.33
N MET A 75 -15.05 1.39 13.80
CA MET A 75 -15.82 1.60 12.58
C MET A 75 -16.90 2.68 12.77
N GLN A 76 -17.51 2.78 13.95
CA GLN A 76 -18.50 3.81 14.27
C GLN A 76 -17.92 5.23 14.24
N LEU A 77 -16.64 5.40 14.61
CA LEU A 77 -15.95 6.70 14.54
C LEU A 77 -15.78 7.19 13.09
N GLY A 78 -15.70 6.27 12.13
CA GLY A 78 -15.42 6.57 10.74
C GLY A 78 -13.92 6.68 10.46
N LEU A 79 -13.59 7.20 9.27
CA LEU A 79 -12.21 7.42 8.83
C LEU A 79 -12.02 8.90 8.56
N GLN A 80 -11.03 9.53 9.17
CA GLN A 80 -10.65 10.91 8.89
C GLN A 80 -9.13 11.02 8.84
N GLU A 81 -8.58 10.97 7.63
CA GLU A 81 -7.13 10.98 7.42
C GLU A 81 -6.81 11.47 6.01
N GLY A 82 -5.86 12.41 5.88
CA GLY A 82 -5.25 12.79 4.59
C GLY A 82 -6.20 12.92 3.39
N GLY A 83 -7.07 13.93 3.37
CA GLY A 83 -8.02 14.15 2.28
C GLY A 83 -9.25 13.22 2.29
N VAL A 84 -9.24 12.17 3.12
CA VAL A 84 -10.34 11.22 3.28
C VAL A 84 -11.17 11.59 4.51
N THR A 85 -12.49 11.64 4.36
CA THR A 85 -13.44 11.72 5.46
C THR A 85 -14.63 10.81 5.13
N LEU A 86 -14.72 9.66 5.78
CA LEU A 86 -15.81 8.68 5.64
C LEU A 86 -16.55 8.55 6.96
N ARG A 87 -17.87 8.58 6.90
CA ARG A 87 -18.75 8.41 8.06
C ARG A 87 -19.72 7.29 7.80
N LEU A 88 -20.03 6.59 8.88
CA LEU A 88 -21.02 5.54 8.86
C LEU A 88 -22.42 6.15 8.66
N LYS A 89 -23.12 5.69 7.62
CA LYS A 89 -24.46 6.17 7.22
C LYS A 89 -25.58 5.51 8.03
N ASN A 90 -25.38 4.28 8.47
CA ASN A 90 -26.39 3.46 9.17
C ASN A 90 -25.76 2.60 10.26
N ASN A 91 -26.54 1.85 11.02
CA ASN A 91 -25.98 0.98 12.04
C ASN A 91 -25.11 -0.13 11.43
N LEU A 92 -24.02 -0.44 12.12
CA LEU A 92 -23.19 -1.60 11.81
C LEU A 92 -24.01 -2.90 11.93
N LYS A 93 -23.90 -3.75 10.93
CA LYS A 93 -24.48 -5.09 10.87
C LYS A 93 -23.42 -6.12 11.17
N LYS A 94 -23.60 -6.87 12.25
CA LYS A 94 -22.78 -8.06 12.54
C LYS A 94 -23.00 -9.11 11.43
N LEU A 95 -21.92 -9.55 10.79
CA LEU A 95 -21.94 -10.61 9.78
C LEU A 95 -21.57 -11.97 10.39
N SER A 96 -20.62 -11.99 11.34
CA SER A 96 -20.22 -13.17 12.12
C SER A 96 -19.66 -12.73 13.47
N ASP A 97 -19.16 -13.67 14.29
CA ASP A 97 -18.46 -13.34 15.54
C ASP A 97 -17.13 -12.60 15.33
N THR A 98 -16.62 -12.58 14.10
CA THR A 98 -15.35 -11.96 13.73
C THR A 98 -15.49 -10.92 12.62
N SER A 99 -16.71 -10.55 12.22
CA SER A 99 -16.92 -9.61 11.12
C SER A 99 -18.15 -8.74 11.26
N VAL A 100 -18.02 -7.51 10.74
CA VAL A 100 -19.06 -6.50 10.76
C VAL A 100 -19.05 -5.69 9.45
N GLU A 101 -20.21 -5.24 9.00
CA GLU A 101 -20.38 -4.44 7.79
C GLU A 101 -21.18 -3.17 8.09
N GLY A 102 -20.84 -2.06 7.46
CA GLY A 102 -21.58 -0.81 7.54
C GLY A 102 -21.61 -0.08 6.21
N MET A 103 -22.65 0.73 5.97
CA MET A 103 -22.67 1.66 4.84
C MET A 103 -21.91 2.92 5.22
N TYR A 104 -21.05 3.40 4.32
CA TYR A 104 -20.27 4.62 4.49
C TYR A 104 -20.58 5.61 3.38
N GLU A 105 -20.50 6.88 3.74
CA GLU A 105 -20.50 8.00 2.80
C GLU A 105 -19.52 9.08 3.27
N GLY A 106 -19.10 9.93 2.35
CA GLY A 106 -18.19 11.01 2.70
C GLY A 106 -17.47 11.56 1.48
N VAL A 107 -16.23 11.96 1.68
CA VAL A 107 -15.37 12.55 0.65
C VAL A 107 -13.98 11.93 0.64
N ILE A 108 -13.40 11.81 -0.55
CA ILE A 108 -11.99 11.55 -0.80
C ILE A 108 -11.51 12.66 -1.72
N ASP A 109 -10.55 13.48 -1.28
CA ASP A 109 -10.03 14.63 -2.04
C ASP A 109 -11.13 15.54 -2.62
N ASN A 110 -12.09 15.91 -1.76
CA ASN A 110 -13.30 16.69 -2.09
C ASN A 110 -14.30 16.01 -3.04
N GLN A 111 -14.07 14.76 -3.43
CA GLN A 111 -15.00 14.00 -4.26
C GLN A 111 -15.90 13.16 -3.40
N LYS A 112 -17.22 13.28 -3.61
CA LYS A 112 -18.20 12.53 -2.81
C LYS A 112 -18.12 11.04 -3.15
N VAL A 113 -18.14 10.21 -2.12
CA VAL A 113 -18.15 8.76 -2.26
C VAL A 113 -19.20 8.13 -1.36
N GLN A 114 -19.71 6.98 -1.75
CA GLN A 114 -20.52 6.11 -0.91
C GLN A 114 -20.23 4.63 -1.18
N GLY A 115 -20.54 3.77 -0.22
CA GLY A 115 -20.31 2.35 -0.34
C GLY A 115 -20.42 1.61 0.98
N ASN A 116 -19.74 0.47 1.12
CA ASN A 116 -19.67 -0.26 2.38
C ASN A 116 -18.23 -0.41 2.88
N ALA A 117 -18.10 -0.61 4.19
CA ALA A 117 -16.88 -1.11 4.79
C ALA A 117 -17.17 -2.43 5.52
N ILE A 118 -16.26 -3.39 5.40
CA ILE A 118 -16.34 -4.70 6.06
C ILE A 118 -15.09 -4.85 6.92
N GLY A 119 -15.27 -4.85 8.23
CA GLY A 119 -14.21 -5.13 9.19
C GLY A 119 -14.11 -6.62 9.47
N LEU A 120 -12.89 -7.16 9.45
CA LEU A 120 -12.57 -8.56 9.70
C LEU A 120 -11.53 -8.68 10.82
N LEU A 121 -11.85 -9.44 11.85
CA LEU A 121 -10.92 -9.78 12.92
C LEU A 121 -10.09 -11.02 12.57
N ASN A 122 -8.86 -10.98 13.05
CA ASN A 122 -7.94 -12.10 13.10
C ASN A 122 -7.70 -12.51 14.56
N SER A 123 -7.52 -13.80 14.80
CA SER A 123 -7.14 -14.34 16.11
C SER A 123 -5.72 -13.95 16.56
N TYR A 124 -4.86 -13.48 15.65
CA TYR A 124 -3.47 -13.08 15.95
C TYR A 124 -3.29 -11.59 16.31
N GLY A 125 -4.38 -10.84 16.50
CA GLY A 125 -4.33 -9.45 16.98
C GLY A 125 -4.09 -8.38 15.91
N LYS A 126 -4.25 -8.72 14.63
CA LYS A 126 -4.24 -7.79 13.47
C LYS A 126 -5.35 -8.13 12.49
N GLY A 127 -6.33 -7.26 12.29
CA GLY A 127 -7.42 -7.46 11.31
C GLY A 127 -7.31 -6.52 10.12
N ILE A 128 -8.34 -6.53 9.26
CA ILE A 128 -8.43 -5.62 8.11
C ILE A 128 -9.81 -4.98 8.00
N VAL A 129 -9.87 -3.76 7.47
CA VAL A 129 -11.10 -3.14 6.97
C VAL A 129 -11.02 -3.06 5.46
N ILE A 130 -12.08 -3.52 4.79
CA ILE A 130 -12.24 -3.46 3.35
C ILE A 130 -13.30 -2.43 3.03
N PHE A 131 -12.92 -1.32 2.41
CA PHE A 131 -13.83 -0.32 1.88
C PHE A 131 -14.10 -0.61 0.42
N SER A 132 -15.36 -0.64 0.01
CA SER A 132 -15.75 -0.60 -1.41
C SER A 132 -16.54 0.68 -1.63
N LEU A 133 -16.01 1.59 -2.43
CA LEU A 133 -16.46 2.97 -2.56
C LEU A 133 -16.65 3.34 -4.03
N ILE A 134 -17.63 4.21 -4.29
CA ILE A 134 -17.93 4.72 -5.62
C ILE A 134 -18.60 6.09 -5.54
N SER A 135 -18.57 6.85 -6.64
CA SER A 135 -19.36 8.06 -6.82
C SER A 135 -20.86 7.79 -6.59
N PRO A 136 -21.59 8.65 -5.84
CA PRO A 136 -22.96 8.37 -5.46
C PRO A 136 -23.91 8.05 -6.60
N ASP A 137 -23.76 8.70 -7.75
CA ASP A 137 -24.63 8.54 -8.92
C ASP A 137 -24.46 7.19 -9.63
N LEU A 138 -23.35 6.48 -9.36
CA LEU A 138 -23.05 5.16 -9.92
C LEU A 138 -23.25 4.03 -8.90
N PHE A 139 -23.67 4.35 -7.67
CA PHE A 139 -23.82 3.38 -6.61
C PHE A 139 -24.88 2.33 -6.94
N SER A 140 -24.52 1.07 -6.74
CA SER A 140 -25.44 -0.06 -6.96
C SER A 140 -25.13 -1.21 -6.00
N ASN A 141 -25.99 -2.24 -6.02
CA ASN A 141 -25.72 -3.47 -5.29
C ASN A 141 -24.39 -4.13 -5.67
N ARG A 142 -23.88 -3.87 -6.88
CA ARG A 142 -22.57 -4.39 -7.31
C ARG A 142 -21.43 -3.83 -6.48
N THR A 143 -21.50 -2.55 -6.10
CA THR A 143 -20.52 -1.90 -5.19
C THR A 143 -20.46 -2.63 -3.84
N LEU A 144 -21.59 -3.09 -3.32
CA LEU A 144 -21.60 -3.85 -2.06
C LEU A 144 -21.04 -5.26 -2.23
N GLN A 145 -21.34 -5.89 -3.36
CA GLN A 145 -20.90 -7.25 -3.67
C GLN A 145 -19.38 -7.33 -3.84
N ILE A 146 -18.74 -6.36 -4.48
CA ILE A 146 -17.29 -6.42 -4.71
C ILE A 146 -16.49 -6.42 -3.39
N GLY A 147 -16.90 -5.59 -2.42
CA GLY A 147 -16.29 -5.60 -1.08
C GLY A 147 -16.48 -6.94 -0.36
N ARG A 148 -17.67 -7.55 -0.50
CA ARG A 148 -17.97 -8.87 0.07
C ARG A 148 -17.20 -10.01 -0.63
N GLU A 149 -16.99 -9.93 -1.94
CA GLU A 149 -16.18 -10.90 -2.69
C GLU A 149 -14.74 -10.93 -2.15
N VAL A 150 -14.14 -9.75 -1.97
CA VAL A 150 -12.82 -9.63 -1.35
C VAL A 150 -12.85 -10.17 0.07
N ALA A 151 -13.79 -9.73 0.92
CA ALA A 151 -13.89 -10.17 2.31
C ALA A 151 -14.03 -11.70 2.45
N ASN A 152 -14.84 -12.33 1.59
CA ASN A 152 -15.06 -13.78 1.59
C ASN A 152 -13.82 -14.56 1.11
N SER A 153 -12.94 -13.93 0.34
CA SER A 153 -11.67 -14.53 -0.09
C SER A 153 -10.58 -14.46 0.97
N VAL A 154 -10.75 -13.62 2.00
CA VAL A 154 -9.73 -13.40 3.02
C VAL A 154 -9.49 -14.67 3.83
N ARG A 155 -8.23 -15.03 4.01
CA ARG A 155 -7.78 -16.08 4.91
C ARG A 155 -6.70 -15.52 5.81
N PHE A 156 -6.91 -15.65 7.12
CA PHE A 156 -5.88 -15.37 8.11
C PHE A 156 -5.11 -16.65 8.40
N ASN A 157 -3.79 -16.54 8.35
CA ASN A 157 -2.83 -17.59 8.67
C ASN A 157 -1.95 -17.08 9.80
N THR A 158 -1.28 -17.98 10.51
CA THR A 158 -0.26 -17.59 11.47
C THR A 158 0.78 -16.72 10.75
N PRO A 159 1.02 -15.46 11.20
CA PRO A 159 2.06 -14.62 10.64
C PRO A 159 3.38 -15.37 10.65
N GLN A 160 3.98 -15.53 9.47
CA GLN A 160 5.28 -16.16 9.38
C GLN A 160 6.33 -15.08 9.62
N PRO A 161 7.26 -15.28 10.57
CA PRO A 161 8.46 -14.46 10.59
C PRO A 161 9.09 -14.53 9.20
N SER A 162 9.54 -13.39 8.68
CA SER A 162 10.30 -13.35 7.43
C SER A 162 11.39 -14.42 7.45
N ASN A 163 11.19 -15.52 6.71
CA ASN A 163 12.24 -16.54 6.48
C ASN A 163 13.36 -16.01 5.58
N ASN A 164 13.22 -14.77 5.11
CA ASN A 164 14.22 -14.07 4.34
C ASN A 164 15.12 -13.33 5.32
N SER A 165 15.98 -14.09 6.02
CA SER A 165 17.13 -13.52 6.70
C SER A 165 17.86 -12.64 5.68
N SER A 166 18.22 -11.42 6.08
CA SER A 166 19.13 -10.60 5.30
C SER A 166 20.48 -11.32 5.32
N ASN A 167 20.73 -12.20 4.34
CA ASN A 167 21.89 -13.09 4.25
C ASN A 167 23.18 -12.38 4.71
N GLY A 168 23.56 -12.55 5.97
CA GLY A 168 24.78 -11.96 6.56
C GLY A 168 24.83 -10.42 6.65
N LEU A 169 23.74 -9.68 6.41
CA LEU A 169 23.75 -8.22 6.63
C LEU A 169 23.82 -7.94 8.13
N ASN A 170 24.58 -6.91 8.48
CA ASN A 170 24.60 -6.35 9.82
C ASN A 170 24.31 -4.84 9.74
N ALA A 171 23.64 -4.30 10.76
CA ALA A 171 23.22 -2.90 10.75
C ALA A 171 24.38 -1.92 10.62
N ALA A 172 25.56 -2.23 11.17
CA ALA A 172 26.74 -1.38 11.09
C ALA A 172 27.26 -1.23 9.65
N GLN A 173 27.26 -2.31 8.88
CA GLN A 173 27.66 -2.32 7.48
C GLN A 173 26.65 -1.56 6.63
N VAL A 174 25.36 -1.85 6.80
CA VAL A 174 24.30 -1.15 6.06
C VAL A 174 24.30 0.35 6.38
N THR A 175 24.61 0.73 7.63
CA THR A 175 24.80 2.14 8.01
C THR A 175 25.94 2.79 7.24
N LYS A 176 27.05 2.08 6.99
CA LYS A 176 28.15 2.60 6.16
C LYS A 176 27.78 2.70 4.69
N ASP A 177 27.03 1.73 4.18
CA ASP A 177 26.66 1.66 2.76
C ASP A 177 25.61 2.72 2.39
N LEU A 178 24.61 2.92 3.24
CA LEU A 178 23.42 3.73 2.95
C LEU A 178 23.37 5.04 3.73
N GLY A 179 23.98 5.10 4.91
CA GLY A 179 24.01 6.31 5.72
C GLY A 179 24.73 7.45 5.01
N GLY A 180 24.14 8.65 5.03
CA GLY A 180 24.66 9.80 4.28
C GLY A 180 24.19 9.86 2.82
N ASN A 181 23.32 8.96 2.37
CA ASN A 181 22.77 8.98 1.02
C ASN A 181 21.29 9.34 1.00
N LYS A 182 20.82 9.78 -0.17
CA LYS A 182 19.40 9.80 -0.52
C LYS A 182 19.01 8.44 -1.09
N LEU A 183 17.91 7.87 -0.59
CA LEU A 183 17.29 6.67 -1.13
C LEU A 183 16.10 7.09 -1.99
N ILE A 184 16.17 6.80 -3.29
CA ILE A 184 15.16 7.19 -4.28
C ILE A 184 14.44 5.94 -4.76
N TYR A 185 13.14 5.90 -4.54
CA TYR A 185 12.24 4.93 -5.15
C TYR A 185 11.35 5.68 -6.13
N SER A 186 11.24 5.16 -7.34
CA SER A 186 10.31 5.67 -8.35
C SER A 186 9.70 4.49 -9.09
N GLU A 187 8.39 4.56 -9.29
CA GLU A 187 7.62 3.58 -10.03
C GLU A 187 6.55 4.31 -10.83
N SER A 188 6.41 3.99 -12.11
CA SER A 188 5.37 4.56 -12.95
C SER A 188 4.80 3.51 -13.87
N TYR A 189 3.49 3.55 -14.08
CA TYR A 189 2.78 2.71 -15.02
C TYR A 189 1.81 3.55 -15.84
N TYR A 190 1.74 3.28 -17.14
CA TYR A 190 0.83 3.94 -18.06
C TYR A 190 0.20 2.91 -18.99
N SER A 191 -1.14 2.90 -19.08
CA SER A 191 -1.88 2.04 -20.02
C SER A 191 -2.14 2.78 -21.32
N ASN A 192 -1.71 2.20 -22.45
CA ASN A 192 -1.88 2.78 -23.80
C ASN A 192 -3.27 2.53 -24.45
N THR A 193 -4.29 2.18 -23.66
CA THR A 193 -5.65 1.92 -24.15
C THR A 193 -6.56 3.15 -24.00
N PRO A 194 -7.55 3.38 -24.90
CA PRO A 194 -8.53 4.45 -24.73
C PRO A 194 -9.29 4.31 -23.39
N GLY A 195 -9.24 5.33 -22.54
CA GLY A 195 -9.73 5.26 -21.15
C GLY A 195 -8.74 4.67 -20.14
N GLY A 196 -7.47 4.50 -20.51
CA GLY A 196 -6.43 3.91 -19.68
C GLY A 196 -6.06 4.76 -18.46
N GLY A 197 -6.12 4.16 -17.28
CA GLY A 197 -5.54 4.69 -16.06
C GLY A 197 -4.03 4.49 -16.02
N GLY A 198 -3.38 5.23 -15.14
CA GLY A 198 -1.93 5.21 -14.94
C GLY A 198 -1.59 5.69 -13.55
N TYR A 199 -0.38 5.40 -13.10
CA TYR A 199 0.12 5.92 -11.84
C TYR A 199 1.59 6.28 -11.93
N GLU A 200 1.97 7.15 -11.00
CA GLU A 200 3.37 7.47 -10.75
C GLU A 200 3.54 7.61 -9.25
N ARG A 201 4.59 7.00 -8.72
CA ARG A 201 4.99 7.08 -7.33
C ARG A 201 6.46 7.46 -7.26
N SER A 202 6.77 8.40 -6.40
CA SER A 202 8.14 8.62 -5.97
C SER A 202 8.22 8.65 -4.45
N LYS A 203 9.31 8.13 -3.91
CA LYS A 203 9.70 8.31 -2.51
C LYS A 203 11.17 8.68 -2.49
N GLU A 204 11.51 9.68 -1.71
CA GLU A 204 12.89 10.07 -1.41
C GLU A 204 13.07 10.07 0.10
N ILE A 205 14.09 9.35 0.58
CA ILE A 205 14.48 9.34 2.00
C ILE A 205 15.92 9.82 2.08
N ASN A 206 16.14 11.01 2.61
CA ASN A 206 17.48 11.54 2.86
C ASN A 206 17.95 11.03 4.23
N LEU A 207 18.95 10.16 4.27
CA LEU A 207 19.53 9.65 5.51
C LEU A 207 20.73 10.53 5.92
N CYS A 208 20.49 11.59 6.68
CA CYS A 208 21.55 12.54 7.02
C CYS A 208 22.59 11.91 7.97
N PRO A 209 23.89 12.22 7.81
CA PRO A 209 24.96 11.65 8.64
C PRO A 209 24.80 11.91 10.16
N ASN A 210 24.07 12.96 10.55
CA ASN A 210 23.77 13.30 11.94
C ASN A 210 22.64 12.45 12.55
N GLY A 211 22.09 11.48 11.82
CA GLY A 211 20.99 10.62 12.26
C GLY A 211 19.60 11.21 12.05
N ALA A 212 19.47 12.40 11.45
CA ALA A 212 18.18 12.95 11.02
C ALA A 212 17.80 12.41 9.64
N PHE A 213 16.49 12.29 9.35
CA PHE A 213 16.03 12.04 7.97
C PHE A 213 15.01 13.07 7.53
N THR A 214 14.94 13.28 6.22
CA THR A 214 13.80 13.91 5.55
C THR A 214 13.19 12.93 4.57
N TYR A 215 11.87 12.89 4.52
CA TYR A 215 11.08 12.06 3.62
C TYR A 215 10.28 12.97 2.69
N TYR A 216 10.28 12.64 1.41
CA TYR A 216 9.38 13.18 0.41
C TYR A 216 8.70 12.02 -0.30
N GLY A 217 7.39 12.08 -0.45
CA GLY A 217 6.62 11.11 -1.21
C GLY A 217 5.70 11.83 -2.18
N SER A 218 5.58 11.32 -3.40
CA SER A 218 4.53 11.69 -4.32
C SER A 218 3.82 10.42 -4.79
N SER A 219 2.51 10.51 -4.97
CA SER A 219 1.70 9.44 -5.56
C SER A 219 0.64 10.07 -6.44
N TYR A 220 0.50 9.52 -7.64
CA TYR A 220 -0.49 9.88 -8.63
C TYR A 220 -1.26 8.63 -9.03
N LEU A 221 -2.59 8.63 -8.93
CA LEU A 221 -3.45 7.55 -9.45
C LEU A 221 -4.48 8.15 -10.40
N ASN A 222 -4.67 7.53 -11.55
CA ASN A 222 -5.75 7.88 -12.46
C ASN A 222 -6.77 6.74 -12.55
N PHE A 223 -8.05 7.05 -12.40
CA PHE A 223 -9.16 6.09 -12.39
C PHE A 223 -9.99 6.19 -13.68
N THR A 224 -10.76 5.14 -13.94
CA THR A 224 -11.68 5.05 -15.08
C THR A 224 -13.05 5.67 -14.83
N ASP A 225 -13.38 6.01 -13.57
CA ASP A 225 -14.62 6.74 -13.25
C ASP A 225 -14.46 8.20 -13.71
N PRO A 226 -15.29 8.69 -14.66
CA PRO A 226 -15.15 10.05 -15.20
C PRO A 226 -15.47 11.16 -14.19
N ASN A 227 -16.07 10.81 -13.05
CA ASN A 227 -16.32 11.74 -11.96
C ASN A 227 -15.20 11.73 -10.91
N PHE A 228 -14.20 10.84 -11.06
CA PHE A 228 -13.08 10.75 -10.15
C PHE A 228 -11.86 11.44 -10.78
N ASP A 229 -11.39 12.49 -10.11
CA ASP A 229 -10.21 13.21 -10.55
C ASP A 229 -9.00 12.33 -10.23
N PRO A 230 -7.94 12.41 -11.03
CA PRO A 230 -6.72 11.71 -10.71
C PRO A 230 -6.22 12.10 -9.30
N TYR A 231 -6.11 11.11 -8.42
CA TYR A 231 -5.63 11.29 -7.06
C TYR A 231 -4.16 11.71 -7.07
N ARG A 232 -3.83 12.79 -6.36
CA ARG A 232 -2.46 13.28 -6.19
C ARG A 232 -2.19 13.56 -4.73
N LYS A 233 -1.27 12.80 -4.13
CA LYS A 233 -0.81 13.04 -2.76
C LYS A 233 0.69 13.31 -2.76
N ASN A 234 1.05 14.42 -2.13
CA ASN A 234 2.44 14.71 -1.78
C ASN A 234 2.55 14.65 -0.25
N GLY A 235 3.59 13.98 0.24
CA GLY A 235 3.89 13.88 1.66
C GLY A 235 5.30 14.39 1.93
N GLN A 236 5.46 15.16 3.00
CA GLN A 236 6.76 15.54 3.52
C GLN A 236 6.78 15.30 5.01
N SER A 237 7.87 14.71 5.50
CA SER A 237 8.06 14.49 6.93
C SER A 237 9.54 14.39 7.27
N HIS A 238 9.85 14.35 8.56
CA HIS A 238 11.21 14.35 9.07
C HIS A 238 11.25 13.80 10.50
N GLY A 239 12.42 13.27 10.86
CA GLY A 239 12.60 12.57 12.11
C GLY A 239 14.04 12.08 12.28
N THR A 240 14.21 10.99 13.03
CA THR A 240 15.50 10.32 13.19
C THR A 240 15.48 8.94 12.56
N TRP A 241 16.62 8.50 12.04
CA TRP A 241 16.75 7.18 11.43
C TRP A 241 17.86 6.38 12.11
N LYS A 242 17.72 5.05 12.03
CA LYS A 242 18.78 4.12 12.44
C LYS A 242 18.57 2.77 11.74
N PHE A 243 19.65 2.12 11.32
CA PHE A 243 19.60 0.69 11.00
C PHE A 243 19.73 -0.14 12.28
N ILE A 244 18.85 -1.12 12.44
CA ILE A 244 18.83 -2.03 13.59
C ILE A 244 18.86 -3.47 13.13
N ASP A 245 19.58 -4.31 13.88
CA ASP A 245 19.51 -5.75 13.75
C ASP A 245 18.35 -6.26 14.62
N GLN A 246 17.40 -6.97 14.01
CA GLN A 246 16.28 -7.58 14.72
C GLN A 246 16.00 -8.96 14.11
N ASN A 247 16.07 -10.00 14.93
CA ASN A 247 15.80 -11.39 14.53
C ASN A 247 16.61 -11.86 13.30
N GLY A 248 17.89 -11.46 13.21
CA GLY A 248 18.76 -11.82 12.08
C GLY A 248 18.40 -11.13 10.76
N SER A 249 17.69 -10.02 10.85
CA SER A 249 17.34 -9.13 9.73
C SER A 249 17.71 -7.68 10.05
N VAL A 250 18.17 -6.92 9.05
CA VAL A 250 18.45 -5.49 9.20
C VAL A 250 17.23 -4.66 8.77
N TYR A 251 16.78 -3.76 9.64
CA TYR A 251 15.69 -2.83 9.35
C TYR A 251 16.18 -1.39 9.39
N LEU A 252 15.71 -0.56 8.45
CA LEU A 252 15.74 0.89 8.57
C LEU A 252 14.57 1.32 9.44
N ASN A 253 14.86 1.75 10.66
CA ASN A 253 13.88 2.32 11.56
C ASN A 253 13.84 3.84 11.36
N LEU A 254 12.67 4.36 10.98
CA LEU A 254 12.36 5.78 10.89
C LEU A 254 11.47 6.17 12.07
N ASN A 255 11.94 7.10 12.91
CA ASN A 255 11.17 7.66 14.01
C ASN A 255 10.75 9.08 13.64
N TYR A 256 9.48 9.27 13.34
CA TYR A 256 8.93 10.55 12.93
C TYR A 256 8.72 11.47 14.14
N ARG A 257 8.81 12.80 13.94
CA ARG A 257 8.60 13.78 15.01
C ARG A 257 7.20 13.75 15.63
N ASN A 258 6.19 13.27 14.89
CA ASN A 258 4.83 13.08 15.39
C ASN A 258 4.68 11.84 16.30
N GLY A 259 5.76 11.09 16.54
CA GLY A 259 5.78 9.89 17.37
C GLY A 259 5.49 8.58 16.61
N SER A 260 5.09 8.63 15.34
CA SER A 260 4.94 7.43 14.52
C SER A 260 6.30 6.83 14.19
N LYS A 261 6.30 5.52 13.88
CA LYS A 261 7.51 4.76 13.56
C LYS A 261 7.26 3.88 12.36
N GLU A 262 8.26 3.75 11.50
CA GLU A 262 8.25 2.84 10.35
C GLU A 262 9.52 1.98 10.40
N ASN A 263 9.39 0.71 10.04
CA ASN A 263 10.49 -0.26 10.07
C ASN A 263 10.56 -0.96 8.72
N LEU A 264 11.49 -0.50 7.87
CA LEU A 264 11.63 -1.00 6.51
C LEU A 264 12.72 -2.07 6.46
N LEU A 265 12.37 -3.30 6.05
CA LEU A 265 13.33 -4.39 5.92
C LEU A 265 14.31 -4.11 4.78
N VAL A 266 15.61 -4.14 5.10
CA VAL A 266 16.68 -3.93 4.13
C VAL A 266 17.10 -5.24 3.49
N ARG A 267 17.20 -5.27 2.16
CA ARG A 267 17.76 -6.39 1.39
C ARG A 267 18.70 -5.91 0.29
N TYR A 268 19.77 -6.66 0.07
CA TYR A 268 20.59 -6.56 -1.14
C TYR A 268 20.31 -7.76 -2.04
N LYS A 269 20.08 -7.50 -3.34
CA LYS A 269 19.95 -8.54 -4.37
C LYS A 269 20.56 -8.04 -5.66
N ASP A 270 21.48 -8.81 -6.24
CA ASP A 270 22.18 -8.46 -7.48
C ASP A 270 22.77 -7.03 -7.46
N ASP A 271 23.46 -6.69 -6.36
CA ASP A 271 24.05 -5.37 -6.07
C ASP A 271 23.06 -4.20 -6.04
N LYS A 272 21.77 -4.47 -5.81
CA LYS A 272 20.71 -3.46 -5.69
C LYS A 272 20.14 -3.43 -4.29
N THR A 273 19.81 -2.23 -3.83
CA THR A 273 19.16 -1.97 -2.54
C THR A 273 17.65 -2.13 -2.66
N PHE A 274 17.07 -2.86 -1.72
CA PHE A 274 15.63 -2.99 -1.57
C PHE A 274 15.21 -2.67 -0.14
N LEU A 275 14.15 -1.88 0.00
CA LEU A 275 13.45 -1.65 1.27
C LEU A 275 12.02 -2.16 1.13
N ASP A 276 11.62 -3.10 1.99
CA ASP A 276 10.32 -3.81 1.92
C ASP A 276 9.97 -4.33 0.51
N GLY A 277 10.99 -4.77 -0.23
CA GLY A 277 10.84 -5.31 -1.58
C GLY A 277 10.78 -4.27 -2.70
N GLY A 278 10.65 -2.97 -2.40
CA GLY A 278 10.81 -1.89 -3.38
C GLY A 278 12.28 -1.62 -3.67
N ARG A 279 12.68 -1.45 -4.93
CA ARG A 279 14.07 -1.13 -5.31
C ARG A 279 14.36 0.35 -5.10
N TYR A 280 15.42 0.66 -4.36
CA TYR A 280 15.89 2.03 -4.15
C TYR A 280 17.21 2.27 -4.87
N TYR A 281 17.35 3.47 -5.42
CA TYR A 281 18.57 4.01 -6.00
C TYR A 281 19.22 4.98 -5.03
N LEU A 282 20.55 5.01 -5.02
CA LEU A 282 21.30 5.98 -4.23
C LEU A 282 21.43 7.30 -5.00
N GLY A 283 21.32 8.41 -4.29
CA GLY A 283 21.61 9.73 -4.80
C GLY A 283 22.21 10.63 -3.71
N ASP A 284 22.53 11.86 -4.09
CA ASP A 284 23.12 12.84 -3.18
C ASP A 284 22.10 13.29 -2.14
N VAL A 285 22.51 13.25 -0.87
CA VAL A 285 21.67 13.64 0.25
C VAL A 285 21.51 15.16 0.31
N THR A 286 20.30 15.63 0.56
CA THR A 286 20.04 17.04 0.90
C THR A 286 19.55 17.11 2.34
N CYS A 287 20.42 17.61 3.22
CA CYS A 287 20.17 17.75 4.65
C CYS A 287 20.01 19.23 5.01
N TYR A 288 19.03 19.52 5.86
CA TYR A 288 18.72 20.86 6.38
C TYR A 288 18.75 20.84 7.91
#